data_AF-A0A934BDE2-F1
#
_entry.id   AF-A0A934BDE2-F1
#
_cell.length_a   1.000
_cell.length_b   1.000
_cell.length_c   1.000
_cell.angle_alpha   90.00
_cell.angle_beta   90.00
_cell.angle_gamma   90.00
#
_symmetry.space_group_name_H-M   'P 1'
#
loop_
_entity.id
_entity.type
_entity.pdbx_description
1 polymer ?
#
loop_
_entity_poly.entity_id
_entity_poly.type
_entity_poly.pdbx_seq_one_letter_code
_entity_poly.pdbx_strand_id
1 'polypeptide(L)'
;MKFIVSRKMVSVTEKKKPCDEAVEEELTALDYRTVKTLEQAKGKIWYKSWFEGGENHREEDGIVVCDKKEKVKVWVVEINSLEELVAFQSRHGAIVILDGALYKECTKEITIL
;
A
#
# COMPACT_ATOMS: atom_id res chain seq x y z
N MET A 1 -13.83 7.72 9.57
CA MET A 1 -13.23 6.64 8.73
C MET A 1 -11.81 7.04 8.37
N LYS A 2 -10.87 6.09 8.29
CA LYS A 2 -9.45 6.37 8.00
C LYS A 2 -9.14 6.16 6.53
N PHE A 3 -8.44 7.10 5.91
CA PHE A 3 -8.05 7.06 4.51
C PHE A 3 -6.56 7.27 4.35
N ILE A 4 -5.92 6.47 3.50
CA ILE A 4 -4.51 6.66 3.14
C ILE A 4 -4.43 7.84 2.17
N VAL A 5 -3.59 8.82 2.48
CA VAL A 5 -3.36 10.00 1.64
C VAL A 5 -1.92 10.06 1.16
N SER A 6 -1.75 10.44 -0.10
CA SER A 6 -0.43 10.72 -0.67
C SER A 6 -0.52 11.83 -1.71
N ARG A 7 0.62 12.51 -1.94
CA ARG A 7 0.71 13.51 -3.01
C ARG A 7 0.82 12.81 -4.35
N LYS A 8 0.11 13.31 -5.36
CA LYS A 8 0.11 12.76 -6.73
C LYS A 8 1.48 12.78 -7.40
N MET A 9 2.37 13.70 -7.01
CA MET A 9 3.77 13.73 -7.44
C MET A 9 4.65 13.79 -6.19
N VAL A 10 5.48 12.76 -6.01
CA VAL A 10 6.48 12.70 -4.96
C VAL A 10 7.83 12.77 -5.68
N SER A 11 8.61 13.83 -5.43
CA SER A 11 10.03 13.79 -5.79
C SER A 11 10.65 12.64 -5.00
N VAL A 12 11.49 11.83 -5.66
CA VAL A 12 12.11 10.59 -5.12
C VAL A 12 12.80 10.80 -3.75
N THR A 13 13.08 12.05 -3.41
CA THR A 13 13.83 12.49 -2.23
C THR A 13 12.99 12.98 -1.05
N GLU A 14 11.68 13.18 -1.15
CA GLU A 14 10.90 13.79 -0.06
C GLU A 14 9.70 12.95 0.42
N LYS A 15 9.91 12.21 1.52
CA LYS A 15 8.81 11.67 2.37
C LYS A 15 8.16 12.79 3.19
N LYS A 16 7.72 13.86 2.53
CA LYS A 16 7.05 14.99 3.21
C LYS A 16 5.62 14.63 3.54
N LYS A 17 5.19 15.05 4.73
CA LYS A 17 3.81 15.03 5.18
C LYS A 17 2.90 15.65 4.10
N PRO A 18 1.84 14.95 3.63
CA PRO A 18 1.05 15.40 2.49
C PRO A 18 0.23 16.65 2.81
N CYS A 19 -0.42 16.66 3.99
CA CYS A 19 -1.22 17.75 4.54
C CYS A 19 -1.11 17.75 6.08
N ASP A 20 -1.49 18.85 6.74
CA ASP A 20 -1.31 19.02 8.18
C ASP A 20 -2.16 18.06 9.01
N GLU A 21 -3.31 17.65 8.50
CA GLU A 21 -4.24 16.72 9.14
C GLU A 21 -3.75 15.26 9.07
N ALA A 22 -2.74 14.96 8.25
CA ALA A 22 -2.24 13.60 8.09
C ALA A 22 -1.40 13.14 9.29
N VAL A 23 -1.63 11.92 9.75
CA VAL A 23 -0.85 11.26 10.80
C VAL A 23 -0.09 10.08 10.20
N GLU A 24 1.16 9.87 10.62
CA GLU A 24 1.93 8.71 10.19
C GLU A 24 1.44 7.46 10.93
N GLU A 25 1.04 6.44 10.20
CA GLU A 25 0.66 5.13 10.73
C GLU A 25 1.47 4.03 10.05
N GLU A 26 1.69 2.94 10.78
CA GLU A 26 2.37 1.76 10.26
C GLU A 26 1.34 0.71 9.82
N LEU A 27 1.36 0.36 8.54
CA LEU A 27 0.49 -0.67 7.98
C LEU A 27 1.28 -1.87 7.47
N THR A 28 0.65 -3.03 7.52
CA THR A 28 1.19 -4.27 6.93
C THR A 28 0.92 -4.23 5.43
N ALA A 29 1.95 -4.19 4.60
CA ALA A 29 1.79 -4.21 3.16
C ALA A 29 1.50 -5.64 2.66
N LEU A 30 0.57 -5.78 1.73
CA LEU A 30 0.31 -7.05 1.05
C LEU A 30 1.12 -7.11 -0.25
N ASP A 31 1.83 -8.22 -0.44
CA ASP A 31 2.64 -8.48 -1.65
C ASP A 31 1.93 -9.52 -2.53
N TYR A 32 1.14 -9.02 -3.48
CA TYR A 32 0.40 -9.82 -4.45
C TYR A 32 1.27 -10.28 -5.61
N ARG A 33 1.06 -11.51 -6.07
CA ARG A 33 1.74 -12.09 -7.24
C ARG A 33 0.74 -12.78 -8.13
N THR A 34 0.85 -12.53 -9.43
CA THR A 34 -0.05 -13.00 -10.49
C THR A 34 -0.06 -14.52 -10.71
N VAL A 35 0.67 -15.30 -9.91
CA VAL A 35 0.62 -16.78 -9.97
C VAL A 35 -0.55 -17.28 -9.16
N LYS A 36 -1.21 -18.33 -9.65
CA LYS A 36 -2.50 -18.77 -9.09
C LYS A 36 -2.38 -19.61 -7.83
N THR A 37 -1.26 -20.32 -7.69
CA THR A 37 -1.05 -21.26 -6.59
C THR A 37 0.35 -21.11 -5.99
N LEU A 38 0.50 -21.45 -4.71
CA LEU A 38 1.78 -21.47 -4.03
C LEU A 38 2.75 -22.49 -4.64
N GLU A 39 2.22 -23.57 -5.20
CA GLU A 39 3.01 -24.57 -5.91
C GLU A 39 3.64 -23.98 -7.19
N GLN A 40 2.86 -23.24 -7.99
CA GLN A 40 3.39 -22.52 -9.14
C GLN A 40 4.39 -21.43 -8.72
N ALA A 41 4.17 -20.82 -7.55
CA ALA A 41 5.08 -19.82 -7.01
C ALA A 41 6.48 -20.40 -6.74
N LYS A 42 6.60 -21.63 -6.23
CA LYS A 42 7.91 -22.26 -5.90
C LYS A 42 8.91 -22.28 -7.05
N GLY A 43 8.44 -22.36 -8.30
CA GLY A 43 9.28 -22.34 -9.49
C GLY A 43 9.75 -20.94 -9.93
N LYS A 44 9.34 -19.88 -9.23
CA LYS A 44 9.67 -18.50 -9.61
C LYS A 44 10.92 -18.00 -8.90
N ILE A 45 11.72 -17.22 -9.62
CA ILE A 45 12.98 -16.63 -9.12
C ILE A 45 12.74 -15.77 -7.87
N TRP A 46 11.60 -15.07 -7.82
CA TRP A 46 11.23 -14.21 -6.70
C TRP A 46 10.69 -14.97 -5.48
N TYR A 47 10.39 -16.27 -5.59
CA TYR A 47 9.70 -17.03 -4.54
C TYR A 47 10.45 -17.05 -3.24
N LYS A 48 11.75 -17.35 -3.27
CA LYS A 48 12.57 -17.47 -2.06
C LYS A 48 12.56 -16.14 -1.27
N SER A 49 12.83 -15.03 -1.95
CA SER A 49 12.80 -13.69 -1.34
C SER A 49 11.41 -13.29 -0.85
N TRP A 50 10.36 -13.63 -1.60
CA TRP A 50 8.97 -13.34 -1.21
C TRP A 50 8.54 -14.15 0.00
N PHE A 51 8.89 -15.43 0.04
CA PHE A 51 8.56 -16.35 1.13
C PHE A 51 9.31 -16.03 2.43
N GLU A 52 10.58 -15.62 2.33
CA GLU A 52 11.37 -15.20 3.49
C GLU A 52 10.95 -13.82 4.01
N GLY A 53 10.62 -12.89 3.09
CA GLY A 53 10.25 -11.50 3.40
C GLY A 53 8.79 -11.32 3.84
N GLY A 54 7.96 -12.34 3.72
CA GLY A 54 6.55 -12.32 4.07
C GLY A 54 6.15 -13.37 5.12
N GLU A 55 4.92 -13.25 5.59
CA GLU A 55 4.20 -14.19 6.44
C GLU A 55 2.75 -14.35 5.95
N ASN A 56 1.98 -15.26 6.53
CA ASN A 56 0.58 -15.54 6.14
C ASN A 56 0.37 -15.74 4.63
N HIS A 57 1.27 -16.51 4.00
CA HIS A 57 1.20 -16.87 2.59
C HIS A 57 -0.10 -17.62 2.28
N ARG A 58 -0.90 -17.09 1.36
CA ARG A 58 -2.21 -17.64 1.00
C ARG A 58 -2.51 -17.44 -0.49
N GLU A 59 -3.53 -18.15 -0.94
CA GLU A 59 -4.10 -18.05 -2.28
C GLU A 59 -5.43 -17.29 -2.14
N GLU A 60 -5.58 -16.18 -2.85
CA GLU A 60 -6.75 -15.28 -2.76
C GLU A 60 -7.11 -14.87 -4.19
N ASP A 61 -8.36 -15.05 -4.60
CA ASP A 61 -8.85 -14.67 -5.95
C ASP A 61 -7.98 -15.13 -7.14
N GLY A 62 -7.34 -16.29 -7.02
CA GLY A 62 -6.48 -16.83 -8.07
C GLY A 62 -5.14 -16.09 -8.22
N ILE A 63 -4.71 -15.39 -7.18
CA ILE A 63 -3.37 -14.85 -7.02
C ILE A 63 -2.78 -15.31 -5.66
N VAL A 64 -1.46 -15.36 -5.53
CA VAL A 64 -0.83 -15.61 -4.23
C VAL A 64 -0.52 -14.28 -3.56
N VAL A 65 -0.74 -14.22 -2.26
CA VAL A 65 -0.52 -13.03 -1.43
C VAL A 65 0.17 -13.41 -0.14
N CYS A 66 0.99 -12.51 0.37
CA CYS A 66 1.57 -12.59 1.70
C CYS A 66 1.59 -11.22 2.37
N ASP A 67 1.68 -11.27 3.68
CA ASP A 67 1.84 -10.11 4.54
C ASP A 67 3.33 -9.79 4.64
N LYS A 68 3.76 -8.61 4.24
CA LYS A 68 5.17 -8.23 4.42
C LYS A 68 5.46 -8.05 5.90
N LYS A 69 6.57 -8.64 6.36
CA LYS A 69 7.09 -8.46 7.72
C LYS A 69 7.48 -7.01 7.99
N GLU A 70 7.96 -6.31 6.96
CA GLU A 70 8.28 -4.90 7.04
C GLU A 70 7.00 -4.06 6.97
N LYS A 71 6.71 -3.35 8.07
CA LYS A 71 5.62 -2.38 8.09
C LYS A 71 5.97 -1.17 7.24
N VAL A 72 4.99 -0.71 6.47
CA VAL A 72 5.12 0.49 5.66
C VAL A 72 4.51 1.66 6.39
N LYS A 73 5.32 2.72 6.57
CA LYS A 73 4.83 4.01 7.06
C LYS A 73 4.00 4.68 5.98
N VAL A 74 2.76 5.00 6.31
CA VAL A 74 1.81 5.70 5.45
C VAL A 74 1.25 6.91 6.17
N TRP A 75 0.75 7.86 5.39
CA TRP A 75 0.03 9.01 5.92
C TRP A 75 -1.46 8.73 5.85
N VAL A 76 -2.15 8.88 6.98
CA VAL A 76 -3.58 8.62 7.11
C VAL A 76 -4.29 9.88 7.59
N VAL A 77 -5.48 10.14 7.05
CA VAL A 77 -6.39 11.17 7.55
C VAL A 77 -7.68 10.50 8.02
N GLU A 78 -8.26 11.03 9.09
CA GLU A 78 -9.58 10.63 9.53
C GLU A 78 -10.62 11.60 8.97
N ILE A 79 -11.57 11.06 8.21
CA ILE A 79 -12.69 11.79 7.62
C ILE A 79 -13.96 11.07 8.06
N ASN A 80 -14.83 11.79 8.76
CA ASN A 80 -16.01 11.24 9.42
C ASN A 80 -17.33 11.57 8.73
N SER A 81 -17.31 12.42 7.71
CA SER A 81 -18.49 12.78 6.93
C SER A 81 -18.18 13.05 5.46
N LEU A 82 -19.23 13.05 4.63
CA LEU A 82 -19.11 13.39 3.21
C LEU A 82 -18.75 14.88 3.04
N GLU A 83 -19.27 15.73 3.90
CA GLU A 83 -18.97 17.16 3.94
C GLU A 83 -17.49 17.41 4.23
N GLU A 84 -16.91 16.66 5.17
CA GLU A 84 -15.48 16.71 5.45
C GLU A 84 -14.65 16.25 4.26
N LEU A 85 -15.09 15.22 3.54
CA LEU A 85 -14.41 14.74 2.33
C LEU A 85 -14.40 15.80 1.23
N VAL A 86 -15.54 16.42 0.96
CA VAL A 86 -15.66 17.49 -0.04
C VAL A 86 -14.83 18.70 0.36
N ALA A 87 -14.87 19.11 1.64
CA ALA A 87 -14.07 20.20 2.17
C ALA A 87 -12.55 19.88 2.17
N PHE A 88 -12.19 18.61 2.32
CA PHE A 88 -10.80 18.16 2.24
C PHE A 88 -10.27 18.28 0.80
N GLN A 89 -11.05 17.82 -0.18
CA GLN A 89 -10.71 17.97 -1.59
C GLN A 89 -10.57 19.44 -2.00
N SER A 90 -11.48 20.32 -1.55
CA SER A 90 -11.42 21.74 -1.90
C SER A 90 -10.20 22.46 -1.31
N ARG A 91 -9.73 22.04 -0.13
CA ARG A 91 -8.58 22.65 0.55
C ARG A 91 -7.25 22.24 -0.04
N HIS A 92 -7.10 20.97 -0.41
CA HIS A 92 -5.80 20.40 -0.74
C HIS A 92 -5.61 20.08 -2.23
N GLY A 93 -6.65 20.27 -3.06
CA GLY A 93 -6.57 20.07 -4.50
C GLY A 93 -6.31 18.59 -4.87
N ALA A 94 -5.26 18.31 -5.65
CA ALA A 94 -4.97 16.98 -6.17
C ALA A 94 -4.28 16.05 -5.14
N ILE A 95 -5.00 15.71 -4.06
CA ILE A 95 -4.61 14.61 -3.16
C ILE A 95 -5.28 13.31 -3.63
N VAL A 96 -4.50 12.23 -3.64
CA VAL A 96 -5.04 10.88 -3.87
C VAL A 96 -5.54 10.35 -2.53
N ILE A 97 -6.84 10.08 -2.45
CA ILE A 97 -7.50 9.41 -1.33
C ILE A 97 -7.70 7.96 -1.75
N LEU A 98 -7.11 7.03 -1.00
CA LEU A 98 -7.34 5.61 -1.19
C LEU A 98 -8.26 5.13 -0.08
N ASP A 99 -9.33 4.42 -0.48
CA ASP A 99 -10.10 3.56 0.43
C ASP A 99 -9.18 2.41 0.82
N GLY A 100 -8.43 2.63 1.90
CA GLY A 100 -7.46 1.69 2.40
C GLY A 100 -8.13 0.84 3.45
N ALA A 101 -8.49 -0.38 3.11
CA ALA A 101 -8.34 -1.45 4.08
C ALA A 101 -6.90 -1.42 4.63
N LEU A 102 -6.65 -2.05 5.79
CA LEU A 102 -5.41 -1.95 6.59
C LEU A 102 -4.10 -2.39 5.88
N TYR A 103 -4.14 -2.60 4.57
CA TYR A 103 -3.06 -3.06 3.73
C TYR A 103 -2.74 -2.10 2.59
N LYS A 104 -1.45 -2.02 2.25
CA LYS A 104 -0.95 -1.33 1.06
C LYS A 104 -0.54 -2.37 0.01
N GLU A 105 -1.16 -2.35 -1.16
CA GLU A 105 -0.75 -3.18 -2.29
C GLU A 105 0.67 -2.79 -2.74
N CYS A 106 1.58 -3.77 -2.77
CA CYS A 106 2.94 -3.58 -3.26
C CYS A 106 3.13 -4.29 -4.59
N THR A 107 2.99 -3.57 -5.70
CA THR A 107 3.48 -4.02 -7.01
C THR A 107 5.01 -3.87 -7.02
N LYS A 108 5.76 -4.97 -7.09
CA LYS A 108 7.22 -4.87 -7.32
C LYS A 108 7.47 -4.58 -8.80
N GLU A 109 7.81 -3.34 -9.12
CA GLU A 109 8.46 -3.01 -10.39
C GLU A 109 9.92 -3.45 -10.35
N ILE A 110 10.37 -4.13 -11.41
CA ILE A 110 11.79 -4.45 -11.59
C ILE A 110 12.34 -3.40 -12.55
N THR A 111 13.16 -2.49 -12.02
CA THR A 111 13.95 -1.57 -12.85
C THR A 111 15.25 -2.28 -13.24
N ILE A 112 15.45 -2.52 -14.53
CA ILE A 112 16.74 -2.96 -15.07
C ILE A 112 17.54 -1.69 -15.39
N LEU A 113 18.67 -1.52 -14.72
CA LEU A 113 19.65 -0.45 -14.98
C LEU A 113 20.57 -0.84 -16.14
#